data_AF-A0A2H5FLX0-F1
#
_entry.id   AF-A0A2H5FLX0-F1
#
_cell.length_a   1.000
_cell.length_b   1.000
_cell.length_c   1.000
_cell.angle_alpha   90.00
_cell.angle_beta   90.00
_cell.angle_gamma   90.00
#
_symmetry.space_group_name_H-M   'P 1'
#
loop_
_entity.id
_entity.type
_entity.pdbx_description
1 polymer ?
#
loop_
_entity_poly.entity_id
_entity_poly.type
_entity_poly.pdbx_seq_one_letter_code
_entity_poly.pdbx_strand_id
1 'polypeptide(L)'
;MKNRTLKFLILCSVSTITFAYDTDKNNSMISGWPNYLAMGTITNGALQEPTDIRVDSVFTYNGAGGDGDPGKIETPYKIWNMINMAKNIRANTGHPVNPVLVEYAWQLSGGWNTDSVTHLDDLTKHFFNLMFLSKTLEDNAYSNTGTYGTILLNPDMLGYLGNTNRVGTVKSLNIPVGQAVSDAYCMMTTKVSYNSTNTPNCTYDWDNKPVTITGTPTDLHLWLKSKTDNYTAGQTFAACVNEYVVPLCSASNVTNNIPDFANNFNGWLQAQNWIAKYFGPHVALGIHENISAVPEGGWWIHQGPSAVRPYVDKVLADLKGFELFTGTYKPDFIYFDRYGADDYSSKFPNLLINQATFYNDVAWQNFLTMTKEISEGLGEQAGKNYIPAMLWQIPAAHIPTKDEPILDAHEEGTAPVYFFGDSNLQQDLSNIASWINHDIARLPGAYSLCADKSATQCLTLNNFNWAHNNTNQLKNAVDAHIFAILWGAGAFATGVWEVPGTTFPDNGWMAKKLSIYYKNPQSL
;
A
#
# COMPACT_ATOMS: atom_id res chain seq x y z
N MET A 1 69.60 -18.08 -30.20
CA MET A 1 68.25 -18.01 -30.81
C MET A 1 67.40 -19.10 -30.14
N LYS A 2 66.30 -18.88 -29.42
CA LYS A 2 65.26 -17.84 -29.44
C LYS A 2 64.85 -17.52 -27.99
N ASN A 3 64.78 -16.23 -27.65
CA ASN A 3 64.02 -15.73 -26.50
C ASN A 3 62.52 -15.99 -26.76
N ARG A 4 61.85 -16.71 -25.87
CA ARG A 4 60.38 -16.79 -25.83
C ARG A 4 59.88 -15.86 -24.73
N THR A 5 59.42 -14.69 -25.15
CA THR A 5 58.70 -13.74 -24.31
C THR A 5 57.30 -14.30 -24.05
N LEU A 6 57.00 -14.65 -22.80
CA LEU A 6 55.66 -15.05 -22.37
C LEU A 6 54.88 -13.76 -22.05
N LYS A 7 53.91 -13.40 -22.90
CA LYS A 7 52.96 -12.31 -22.61
C LYS A 7 51.89 -12.87 -21.67
N PHE A 8 51.84 -12.39 -20.44
CA PHE A 8 50.70 -12.56 -19.56
C PHE A 8 49.59 -11.63 -20.03
N LEU A 9 48.53 -12.19 -20.63
CA LEU A 9 47.24 -11.50 -20.75
C LEU A 9 46.54 -11.63 -19.40
N ILE A 10 46.35 -10.51 -18.71
CA ILE A 10 45.42 -10.44 -17.58
C ILE A 10 44.03 -10.31 -18.20
N LEU A 11 43.29 -11.43 -18.28
CA LEU A 11 41.84 -11.38 -18.48
C LEU A 11 41.22 -10.93 -17.16
N CYS A 12 40.70 -9.71 -17.09
CA CYS A 12 39.70 -9.36 -16.09
C CYS A 12 38.42 -10.12 -16.43
N SER A 13 38.19 -11.24 -15.75
CA SER A 13 36.87 -11.87 -15.69
C SER A 13 35.93 -10.96 -14.90
N VAL A 14 35.05 -10.25 -15.61
CA VAL A 14 33.87 -9.65 -15.00
C VAL A 14 32.95 -10.82 -14.65
N SER A 15 32.90 -11.18 -13.37
CA SER A 15 31.97 -12.17 -12.87
C SER A 15 30.56 -11.58 -12.92
N THR A 16 29.84 -11.77 -14.02
CA THR A 16 28.38 -11.65 -14.01
C THR A 16 27.87 -12.82 -13.19
N ILE A 17 27.47 -12.55 -11.95
CA ILE A 17 26.78 -13.53 -11.11
C ILE A 17 25.35 -13.63 -11.63
N THR A 18 25.09 -14.59 -12.51
CA THR A 18 23.74 -15.06 -12.81
C THR A 18 23.35 -16.07 -11.73
N PHE A 19 22.57 -15.63 -10.75
CA PHE A 19 21.87 -16.56 -9.85
C PHE A 19 20.69 -17.17 -10.61
N ALA A 20 20.85 -18.43 -11.02
CA ALA A 20 19.75 -19.25 -11.48
C ALA A 20 18.96 -19.71 -10.25
N TYR A 21 17.74 -19.19 -10.09
CA TYR A 21 16.77 -19.68 -9.11
C TYR A 21 16.17 -20.99 -9.64
N ASP A 22 15.98 -21.95 -8.74
CA ASP A 22 15.34 -23.23 -9.00
C ASP A 22 13.85 -22.99 -9.29
N THR A 23 13.53 -22.88 -10.58
CA THR A 23 12.19 -22.73 -11.13
C THR A 23 11.49 -24.09 -11.13
N ASP A 24 10.27 -24.17 -10.57
CA ASP A 24 9.09 -24.75 -11.26
C ASP A 24 7.92 -25.24 -10.39
N LYS A 25 7.85 -24.97 -9.07
CA LYS A 25 6.58 -25.17 -8.29
C LYS A 25 6.19 -24.10 -7.26
N ASN A 26 7.04 -23.11 -6.98
CA ASN A 26 6.83 -22.10 -5.93
C ASN A 26 7.03 -20.64 -6.42
N ASN A 27 6.89 -20.38 -7.73
CA ASN A 27 7.15 -19.04 -8.27
C ASN A 27 5.94 -18.12 -8.04
N SER A 28 5.98 -17.35 -6.95
CA SER A 28 5.02 -16.28 -6.67
C SER A 28 4.98 -15.26 -7.81
N MET A 29 3.79 -14.87 -8.26
CA MET A 29 3.65 -13.82 -9.28
C MET A 29 4.29 -12.49 -8.84
N ILE A 30 4.23 -12.18 -7.54
CA ILE A 30 4.89 -11.04 -6.92
C ILE A 30 5.74 -11.56 -5.75
N SER A 31 6.99 -11.10 -5.63
CA SER A 31 7.90 -11.47 -4.54
C SER A 31 7.22 -11.31 -3.17
N GLY A 32 7.28 -12.34 -2.33
CA GLY A 32 6.72 -12.31 -0.98
C GLY A 32 5.21 -12.52 -0.86
N TRP A 33 4.51 -12.84 -1.96
CA TRP A 33 3.08 -13.16 -1.96
C TRP A 33 2.81 -14.63 -2.32
N PRO A 34 1.73 -15.25 -1.81
CA PRO A 34 1.40 -16.64 -2.14
C PRO A 34 0.87 -16.81 -3.57
N ASN A 35 0.81 -18.06 -4.04
CA ASN A 35 0.21 -18.46 -5.33
C ASN A 35 -1.32 -18.68 -5.25
N TYR A 36 -1.97 -18.00 -4.33
CA TYR A 36 -3.43 -17.96 -4.18
C TYR A 36 -3.82 -16.51 -3.83
N LEU A 37 -5.09 -16.16 -4.00
CA LEU A 37 -5.63 -14.86 -3.66
C LEU A 37 -5.40 -14.57 -2.17
N ALA A 38 -4.45 -13.69 -1.87
CA ALA A 38 -4.01 -13.41 -0.53
C ALA A 38 -5.01 -12.52 0.23
N MET A 39 -5.08 -12.68 1.54
CA MET A 39 -5.91 -11.85 2.41
C MET A 39 -5.01 -11.15 3.43
N GLY A 40 -5.18 -9.85 3.60
CA GLY A 40 -4.45 -9.10 4.62
C GLY A 40 -5.33 -8.12 5.36
N THR A 41 -4.79 -7.47 6.38
CA THR A 41 -5.56 -6.47 7.13
C THR A 41 -4.72 -5.32 7.65
N ILE A 42 -5.38 -4.21 7.95
CA ILE A 42 -4.76 -3.06 8.63
C ILE A 42 -4.39 -3.42 10.07
N THR A 43 -3.31 -2.85 10.57
CA THR A 43 -2.84 -3.01 11.95
C THR A 43 -2.09 -1.75 12.40
N ASN A 44 -2.01 -1.50 13.70
CA ASN A 44 -1.08 -0.52 14.28
C ASN A 44 0.19 -1.19 14.84
N GLY A 45 0.27 -2.53 14.76
CA GLY A 45 1.31 -3.32 15.41
C GLY A 45 1.22 -3.24 16.94
N ALA A 46 0.03 -2.99 17.48
CA ALA A 46 -0.20 -2.87 18.92
C ALA A 46 -0.23 -4.26 19.59
N LEU A 47 0.19 -4.32 20.86
CA LEU A 47 0.30 -5.59 21.60
C LEU A 47 -1.05 -6.26 21.88
N GLN A 48 -2.15 -5.51 21.83
CA GLN A 48 -3.50 -5.99 22.06
C GLN A 48 -4.12 -6.65 20.83
N GLU A 49 -3.54 -6.43 19.65
CA GLU A 49 -4.05 -7.00 18.42
C GLU A 49 -3.79 -8.52 18.38
N PRO A 50 -4.71 -9.31 17.82
CA PRO A 50 -4.59 -10.75 17.75
C PRO A 50 -3.42 -11.16 16.85
N THR A 51 -2.70 -12.20 17.28
CA THR A 51 -1.58 -12.78 16.51
C THR A 51 -1.81 -14.23 16.14
N ASP A 52 -2.94 -14.81 16.54
CA ASP A 52 -3.36 -16.19 16.25
C ASP A 52 -4.33 -16.30 15.07
N ILE A 53 -4.75 -15.16 14.50
CA ILE A 53 -5.56 -15.10 13.30
C ILE A 53 -4.65 -15.16 12.07
N ARG A 54 -4.85 -16.18 11.21
CA ARG A 54 -4.11 -16.29 9.95
C ARG A 54 -4.53 -15.18 8.99
N VAL A 55 -3.53 -14.46 8.50
CA VAL A 55 -3.57 -13.54 7.35
C VAL A 55 -2.25 -13.71 6.58
N ASP A 56 -2.24 -13.41 5.28
CA ASP A 56 -1.04 -13.46 4.46
C ASP A 56 -0.22 -12.17 4.54
N SER A 57 -0.84 -11.07 4.98
CA SER A 57 -0.18 -9.79 5.14
C SER A 57 -0.84 -8.91 6.19
N VAL A 58 -0.07 -7.96 6.71
CA VAL A 58 -0.57 -6.87 7.55
C VAL A 58 -0.07 -5.55 6.99
N PHE A 59 -0.86 -4.48 7.06
CA PHE A 59 -0.46 -3.18 6.53
C PHE A 59 -0.69 -2.00 7.48
N THR A 60 0.12 -0.96 7.33
CA THR A 60 -0.04 0.34 8.00
C THR A 60 0.52 1.48 7.15
N TYR A 61 0.14 2.71 7.50
CA TYR A 61 0.73 3.94 6.99
C TYR A 61 2.04 4.26 7.69
N ASN A 62 3.10 4.46 6.92
CA ASN A 62 4.41 4.86 7.41
C ASN A 62 4.44 6.35 7.84
N GLY A 63 5.51 6.77 8.51
CA GLY A 63 5.60 8.10 9.13
C GLY A 63 4.79 8.23 10.43
N ALA A 64 5.01 9.29 11.19
CA ALA A 64 4.30 9.58 12.44
C ALA A 64 2.83 9.89 12.19
N GLY A 65 2.53 10.74 11.21
CA GLY A 65 1.17 11.14 10.84
C GLY A 65 0.42 10.16 9.92
N GLY A 66 1.14 9.25 9.24
CA GLY A 66 0.56 8.41 8.20
C GLY A 66 0.42 9.12 6.84
N ASP A 67 0.89 10.36 6.74
CA ASP A 67 0.82 11.24 5.57
C ASP A 67 2.18 11.46 4.89
N GLY A 68 3.16 10.60 5.19
CA GLY A 68 4.54 10.71 4.68
C GLY A 68 5.38 11.81 5.31
N ASP A 69 4.87 12.41 6.40
CA ASP A 69 5.54 13.45 7.19
C ASP A 69 6.27 14.53 6.33
N PRO A 70 5.55 15.32 5.50
CA PRO A 70 6.18 16.24 4.55
C PRO A 70 7.25 17.14 5.20
N GLY A 71 8.43 17.19 4.56
CA GLY A 71 9.57 18.00 4.99
C GLY A 71 10.34 17.45 6.20
N LYS A 72 10.09 16.20 6.62
CA LYS A 72 10.76 15.57 7.78
C LYS A 72 11.49 14.29 7.43
N ILE A 73 12.51 13.98 8.24
CA ILE A 73 13.00 12.61 8.36
C ILE A 73 11.96 11.84 9.17
N GLU A 74 11.47 10.75 8.59
CA GLU A 74 10.47 9.94 9.26
C GLU A 74 11.02 9.25 10.50
N THR A 75 10.10 8.91 11.41
CA THR A 75 10.41 8.13 12.60
C THR A 75 10.13 6.65 12.29
N PRO A 76 11.16 5.82 12.03
CA PRO A 76 11.00 4.48 11.42
C PRO A 76 10.48 3.40 12.38
N TYR A 77 9.76 3.77 13.45
CA TYR A 77 9.28 2.81 14.46
C TYR A 77 8.19 1.90 13.90
N LYS A 78 7.33 2.41 13.00
CA LYS A 78 6.25 1.64 12.38
C LYS A 78 6.77 0.49 11.53
N ILE A 79 7.86 0.68 10.78
CA ILE A 79 8.50 -0.38 9.98
C ILE A 79 8.79 -1.61 10.87
N TRP A 80 9.32 -1.37 12.07
CA TRP A 80 9.67 -2.45 13.00
C TRP A 80 8.47 -3.02 13.76
N ASN A 81 7.47 -2.20 14.07
CA ASN A 81 6.21 -2.70 14.62
C ASN A 81 5.54 -3.66 13.64
N MET A 82 5.57 -3.35 12.35
CA MET A 82 5.05 -4.22 11.29
C MET A 82 5.83 -5.52 11.15
N ILE A 83 7.16 -5.46 11.12
CA ILE A 83 8.01 -6.67 11.09
C ILE A 83 7.73 -7.54 12.33
N ASN A 84 7.59 -6.94 13.51
CA ASN A 84 7.30 -7.67 14.75
C ASN A 84 5.89 -8.28 14.75
N MET A 85 4.89 -7.55 14.28
CA MET A 85 3.52 -8.06 14.16
C MET A 85 3.47 -9.27 13.20
N ALA A 86 4.03 -9.11 12.00
CA ALA A 86 4.12 -10.19 11.02
C ALA A 86 4.90 -11.40 11.54
N LYS A 87 6.01 -11.18 12.27
CA LYS A 87 6.78 -12.24 12.94
C LYS A 87 5.93 -13.00 13.96
N ASN A 88 5.17 -12.30 14.79
CA ASN A 88 4.35 -12.91 15.84
C ASN A 88 3.20 -13.71 15.23
N ILE A 89 2.53 -13.17 14.21
CA ILE A 89 1.49 -13.90 13.47
C ILE A 89 2.08 -15.15 12.82
N ARG A 90 3.24 -15.04 12.17
CA ARG A 90 3.94 -16.20 11.60
C ARG A 90 4.28 -17.26 12.65
N ALA A 91 4.76 -16.86 13.82
CA ALA A 91 5.12 -17.78 14.88
C ALA A 91 3.91 -18.57 15.40
N ASN A 92 2.74 -17.92 15.50
CA ASN A 92 1.52 -18.51 16.04
C ASN A 92 0.70 -19.29 15.00
N THR A 93 0.75 -18.88 13.73
CA THR A 93 -0.04 -19.50 12.65
C THR A 93 0.77 -20.47 11.80
N GLY A 94 2.10 -20.39 11.83
CA GLY A 94 3.00 -21.22 11.04
C GLY A 94 3.16 -20.78 9.58
N HIS A 95 2.59 -19.65 9.17
CA HIS A 95 2.60 -19.18 7.79
C HIS A 95 3.40 -17.87 7.61
N PRO A 96 4.09 -17.67 6.47
CA PRO A 96 4.70 -16.37 6.17
C PRO A 96 3.66 -15.24 6.17
N VAL A 97 4.07 -14.07 6.63
CA VAL A 97 3.20 -12.87 6.68
C VAL A 97 3.95 -11.70 6.09
N ASN A 98 3.39 -11.06 5.07
CA ASN A 98 4.02 -9.94 4.40
C ASN A 98 3.78 -8.62 5.17
N PRO A 99 4.82 -7.95 5.69
CA PRO A 99 4.68 -6.59 6.22
C PRO A 99 4.56 -5.60 5.07
N VAL A 100 3.41 -4.92 4.98
CA VAL A 100 3.10 -3.96 3.93
C VAL A 100 3.12 -2.55 4.52
N LEU A 101 3.95 -1.67 3.97
CA LEU A 101 4.08 -0.28 4.42
C LEU A 101 3.58 0.67 3.33
N VAL A 102 2.65 1.54 3.69
CA VAL A 102 2.11 2.58 2.81
C VAL A 102 2.97 3.83 2.97
N GLU A 103 3.55 4.30 1.87
CA GLU A 103 4.51 5.41 1.83
C GLU A 103 3.98 6.55 0.97
N TYR A 104 3.88 7.75 1.54
CA TYR A 104 3.53 8.98 0.81
C TYR A 104 4.80 9.77 0.50
N ALA A 105 5.24 9.78 -0.77
CA ALA A 105 6.25 10.75 -1.21
C ALA A 105 5.60 12.09 -1.63
N TRP A 106 4.29 12.09 -1.86
CA TRP A 106 3.50 13.29 -2.10
C TRP A 106 2.10 13.16 -1.49
N GLN A 107 1.86 13.85 -0.38
CA GLN A 107 0.55 13.86 0.27
C GLN A 107 -0.44 14.80 -0.44
N LEU A 108 -1.43 14.23 -1.13
CA LEU A 108 -2.52 14.96 -1.77
C LEU A 108 -3.91 14.70 -1.17
N SER A 109 -4.04 13.81 -0.17
CA SER A 109 -5.30 13.61 0.56
C SER A 109 -5.72 14.87 1.33
N GLY A 110 -4.75 15.65 1.82
CA GLY A 110 -4.97 16.96 2.45
C GLY A 110 -5.23 18.10 1.47
N GLY A 111 -5.25 17.82 0.17
CA GLY A 111 -5.46 18.78 -0.91
C GLY A 111 -4.20 19.13 -1.67
N TRP A 112 -4.37 19.99 -2.69
CA TRP A 112 -3.29 20.37 -3.59
C TRP A 112 -2.20 21.18 -2.88
N ASN A 113 -1.02 20.60 -2.83
CA ASN A 113 0.22 21.23 -2.42
C ASN A 113 1.34 20.68 -3.32
N THR A 114 2.27 21.50 -3.80
CA THR A 114 3.41 21.01 -4.62
C THR A 114 4.71 20.95 -3.84
N ASP A 115 4.76 21.52 -2.64
CA ASP A 115 6.01 21.73 -1.88
C ASP A 115 6.77 20.42 -1.64
N SER A 116 6.05 19.33 -1.34
CA SER A 116 6.61 17.97 -1.15
C SER A 116 7.49 17.49 -2.31
N VAL A 117 7.26 17.99 -3.52
CA VAL A 117 8.03 17.62 -4.71
C VAL A 117 8.82 18.77 -5.31
N THR A 118 8.39 20.03 -5.17
CA THR A 118 9.11 21.17 -5.78
C THR A 118 10.21 21.75 -4.89
N HIS A 119 10.14 21.55 -3.57
CA HIS A 119 11.20 21.98 -2.66
C HIS A 119 12.27 20.89 -2.56
N LEU A 120 13.51 21.27 -2.86
CA LEU A 120 14.65 20.34 -2.87
C LEU A 120 14.83 19.63 -1.51
N ASP A 121 14.71 20.36 -0.40
CA ASP A 121 14.89 19.81 0.94
C ASP A 121 13.82 18.75 1.28
N ASP A 122 12.54 19.06 1.01
CA ASP A 122 11.42 18.14 1.24
C ASP A 122 11.56 16.89 0.35
N LEU A 123 11.86 17.09 -0.93
CA LEU A 123 12.04 15.98 -1.87
C LEU A 123 13.22 15.08 -1.50
N THR A 124 14.33 15.68 -1.04
CA THR A 124 15.51 14.93 -0.55
C THR A 124 15.14 14.03 0.61
N LYS A 125 14.37 14.55 1.57
CA LYS A 125 13.92 13.78 2.74
C LYS A 125 12.96 12.66 2.35
N HIS A 126 12.01 12.90 1.45
CA HIS A 126 11.13 11.84 0.94
C HIS A 126 11.92 10.72 0.24
N PHE A 127 12.92 11.07 -0.58
CA PHE A 127 13.79 10.06 -1.19
C PHE A 127 14.62 9.31 -0.16
N PHE A 128 15.18 9.99 0.85
CA PHE A 128 15.89 9.33 1.94
C PHE A 128 14.99 8.36 2.71
N ASN A 129 13.76 8.77 3.07
CA ASN A 129 12.80 7.94 3.79
C ASN A 129 12.47 6.66 2.98
N LEU A 130 12.22 6.78 1.67
CA LEU A 130 11.98 5.63 0.80
C LEU A 130 13.22 4.71 0.68
N MET A 131 14.43 5.27 0.54
CA MET A 131 15.67 4.49 0.53
C MET A 131 15.83 3.71 1.84
N PHE A 132 15.60 4.37 2.98
CA PHE A 132 15.73 3.79 4.31
C PHE A 132 14.69 2.70 4.57
N LEU A 133 13.42 2.94 4.20
CA LEU A 133 12.34 1.96 4.28
C LEU A 133 12.68 0.70 3.48
N SER A 134 13.03 0.88 2.20
CA SER A 134 13.33 -0.22 1.29
C SER A 134 14.51 -1.06 1.80
N LYS A 135 15.59 -0.40 2.23
CA LYS A 135 16.75 -1.08 2.82
C LYS A 135 16.43 -1.79 4.12
N THR A 136 15.62 -1.18 4.99
CA THR A 136 15.26 -1.78 6.27
C THR A 136 14.45 -3.05 6.07
N LEU A 137 13.49 -3.04 5.14
CA LEU A 137 12.71 -4.22 4.77
C LEU A 137 13.59 -5.32 4.17
N GLU A 138 14.43 -4.97 3.19
CA GLU A 138 15.36 -5.88 2.53
C GLU A 138 16.27 -6.61 3.53
N ASP A 139 16.90 -5.87 4.44
CA ASP A 139 17.90 -6.41 5.36
C ASP A 139 17.26 -7.20 6.53
N ASN A 140 16.01 -6.93 6.90
CA ASN A 140 15.47 -7.36 8.20
C ASN A 140 14.12 -8.11 8.15
N ALA A 141 13.31 -7.97 7.10
CA ALA A 141 11.98 -8.57 7.08
C ALA A 141 12.04 -10.11 6.90
N TYR A 142 12.78 -10.59 5.90
CA TYR A 142 12.71 -12.00 5.46
C TYR A 142 12.96 -13.02 6.58
N SER A 143 14.02 -12.82 7.37
CA SER A 143 14.35 -13.73 8.48
C SER A 143 13.23 -13.80 9.54
N ASN A 144 12.53 -12.70 9.77
CA ASN A 144 11.47 -12.58 10.77
C ASN A 144 10.12 -13.04 10.22
N THR A 145 9.77 -12.70 8.99
CA THR A 145 8.40 -12.82 8.47
C THR A 145 8.23 -13.85 7.36
N GLY A 146 9.35 -14.37 6.82
CA GLY A 146 9.37 -15.26 5.66
C GLY A 146 9.22 -14.54 4.31
N THR A 147 9.16 -13.20 4.31
CA THR A 147 9.03 -12.37 3.10
C THR A 147 9.85 -11.08 3.26
N TYR A 148 10.23 -10.44 2.15
CA TYR A 148 10.99 -9.19 2.19
C TYR A 148 10.14 -7.95 2.49
N GLY A 149 8.81 -8.06 2.49
CA GLY A 149 7.92 -6.92 2.66
C GLY A 149 7.38 -6.35 1.35
N THR A 150 6.48 -5.39 1.46
CA THR A 150 5.89 -4.68 0.31
C THR A 150 5.72 -3.21 0.64
N ILE A 151 5.99 -2.34 -0.33
CA ILE A 151 5.76 -0.90 -0.25
C ILE A 151 4.59 -0.55 -1.16
N LEU A 152 3.59 0.14 -0.62
CA LEU A 152 2.47 0.73 -1.36
C LEU A 152 2.74 2.23 -1.47
N LEU A 153 3.11 2.68 -2.67
CA LEU A 153 3.65 4.02 -2.89
C LEU A 153 2.58 4.99 -3.41
N ASN A 154 2.63 6.21 -2.89
CA ASN A 154 1.82 7.37 -3.30
C ASN A 154 0.31 7.08 -3.38
N PRO A 155 -0.30 6.53 -2.31
CA PRO A 155 -1.76 6.54 -2.19
C PRO A 155 -2.34 7.95 -2.43
N ASP A 156 -3.57 7.99 -2.90
CA ASP A 156 -4.35 9.16 -3.33
C ASP A 156 -3.78 10.03 -4.46
N MET A 157 -2.48 9.99 -4.73
CA MET A 157 -1.84 10.97 -5.63
C MET A 157 -2.43 10.91 -7.04
N LEU A 158 -2.37 9.77 -7.73
CA LEU A 158 -2.86 9.66 -9.11
C LEU A 158 -4.36 9.95 -9.21
N GLY A 159 -5.13 9.39 -8.28
CA GLY A 159 -6.56 9.63 -8.16
C GLY A 159 -6.91 11.11 -7.99
N TYR A 160 -6.20 11.82 -7.11
CA TYR A 160 -6.39 13.26 -6.88
C TYR A 160 -6.07 14.08 -8.14
N LEU A 161 -4.98 13.75 -8.84
CA LEU A 161 -4.57 14.44 -10.06
C LEU A 161 -5.63 14.31 -11.16
N GLY A 162 -6.21 13.12 -11.31
CA GLY A 162 -7.30 12.86 -12.25
C GLY A 162 -8.59 13.59 -11.86
N ASN A 163 -9.03 13.42 -10.62
CA ASN A 163 -10.24 14.03 -10.06
C ASN A 163 -10.24 15.57 -10.18
N THR A 164 -9.08 16.19 -9.97
CA THR A 164 -8.97 17.65 -9.95
C THR A 164 -8.50 18.26 -11.27
N ASN A 165 -8.45 17.49 -12.37
CA ASN A 165 -7.98 17.93 -13.69
C ASN A 165 -6.55 18.49 -13.68
N ARG A 166 -5.65 17.93 -12.86
CA ARG A 166 -4.29 18.44 -12.66
C ARG A 166 -3.19 17.69 -13.41
N VAL A 167 -3.54 16.70 -14.22
CA VAL A 167 -2.59 15.95 -15.06
C VAL A 167 -1.72 16.87 -15.93
N GLY A 168 -2.32 17.92 -16.52
CA GLY A 168 -1.56 18.91 -17.31
C GLY A 168 -0.64 19.78 -16.43
N THR A 169 -1.10 20.16 -15.24
CA THR A 169 -0.33 20.97 -14.29
C THR A 169 0.92 20.23 -13.83
N VAL A 170 0.81 18.96 -13.40
CA VAL A 170 1.97 18.20 -12.90
C VAL A 170 3.06 18.01 -13.94
N LYS A 171 2.69 17.82 -15.21
CA LYS A 171 3.64 17.68 -16.32
C LYS A 171 4.48 18.94 -16.56
N SER A 172 4.01 20.10 -16.07
CA SER A 172 4.72 21.38 -16.17
C SER A 172 5.58 21.72 -14.96
N LEU A 173 5.50 20.94 -13.88
CA LEU A 173 6.28 21.19 -12.65
C LEU A 173 7.77 20.94 -12.89
N ASN A 174 8.60 21.87 -12.42
CA ASN A 174 10.03 21.66 -12.29
C ASN A 174 10.30 21.00 -10.93
N ILE A 175 10.61 19.71 -10.96
CA ILE A 175 10.87 18.90 -9.76
C ILE A 175 12.39 18.63 -9.73
N PRO A 176 13.15 19.04 -8.69
CA PRO A 176 14.61 18.96 -8.67
C PRO A 176 15.13 17.54 -8.37
N VAL A 177 14.71 16.56 -9.17
CA VAL A 177 14.95 15.12 -8.96
C VAL A 177 16.43 14.78 -8.85
N GLY A 178 17.25 15.19 -9.84
CA GLY A 178 18.65 14.75 -9.91
C GLY A 178 19.46 15.14 -8.67
N GLN A 179 19.28 16.38 -8.19
CA GLN A 179 19.95 16.85 -6.97
C GLN A 179 19.40 16.15 -5.72
N ALA A 180 18.08 16.02 -5.61
CA ALA A 180 17.46 15.40 -4.44
C ALA A 180 17.88 13.93 -4.26
N VAL A 181 17.97 13.15 -5.35
CA VAL A 181 18.43 11.74 -5.29
C VAL A 181 19.90 11.69 -4.87
N SER A 182 20.73 12.60 -5.38
CA SER A 182 22.15 12.69 -5.02
C SER A 182 22.34 12.97 -3.52
N ASP A 183 21.63 13.96 -2.99
CA ASP A 183 21.71 14.35 -1.58
C ASP A 183 21.19 13.22 -0.67
N ALA A 184 20.06 12.60 -1.02
CA ALA A 184 19.49 11.47 -0.28
C ALA A 184 20.43 10.24 -0.28
N TYR A 185 21.06 9.94 -1.41
CA TYR A 185 22.03 8.85 -1.50
C TYR A 185 23.29 9.12 -0.66
N CYS A 186 23.79 10.36 -0.65
CA CYS A 186 24.84 10.77 0.26
C CYS A 186 24.42 10.52 1.72
N MET A 187 23.19 10.89 2.10
CA MET A 187 22.70 10.70 3.46
C MET A 187 22.72 9.22 3.85
N MET A 188 22.25 8.33 2.96
CA MET A 188 22.23 6.88 3.19
C MET A 188 23.63 6.25 3.37
N THR A 189 24.66 6.84 2.78
CA THR A 189 26.00 6.23 2.72
C THR A 189 27.04 6.93 3.61
N THR A 190 26.75 8.14 4.07
CA THR A 190 27.65 8.91 4.93
C THR A 190 27.78 8.26 6.31
N LYS A 191 29.03 8.09 6.75
CA LYS A 191 29.34 7.62 8.10
C LYS A 191 29.57 8.80 9.02
N VAL A 192 28.84 8.84 10.12
CA VAL A 192 28.99 9.82 11.18
C VAL A 192 29.51 9.13 12.44
N SER A 193 30.45 9.76 13.15
CA SER A 193 30.92 9.32 14.46
C SER A 193 30.11 10.01 15.55
N TYR A 194 29.00 9.39 15.96
CA TYR A 194 28.15 9.85 17.05
C TYR A 194 28.84 9.64 18.40
N ASN A 195 29.01 10.72 19.14
CA ASN A 195 29.53 10.75 20.51
C ASN A 195 29.27 12.14 21.13
N SER A 196 29.51 12.28 22.43
CA SER A 196 29.27 13.54 23.17
C SER A 196 30.10 14.74 22.67
N THR A 197 31.18 14.51 21.91
CA THR A 197 32.03 15.57 21.36
C THR A 197 31.54 16.05 19.99
N ASN A 198 31.23 15.11 19.10
CA ASN A 198 30.87 15.40 17.71
C ASN A 198 29.37 15.68 17.53
N THR A 199 28.53 15.02 18.34
CA THR A 199 27.08 15.05 18.22
C THR A 199 26.44 15.24 19.61
N PRO A 200 26.71 16.36 20.30
CA PRO A 200 26.34 16.56 21.71
C PRO A 200 24.82 16.51 21.96
N ASN A 201 23.99 16.84 20.96
CA ASN A 201 22.54 16.82 21.09
C ASN A 201 21.92 15.49 20.65
N CYS A 202 22.69 14.60 20.02
CA CYS A 202 22.22 13.27 19.64
C CYS A 202 22.18 12.35 20.87
N THR A 203 21.04 12.34 21.54
CA THR A 203 20.79 11.62 22.79
C THR A 203 19.49 10.81 22.72
N TYR A 204 19.35 9.81 23.60
CA TYR A 204 18.17 8.96 23.68
C TYR A 204 17.70 8.78 25.13
N ASP A 205 16.45 8.32 25.26
CA ASP A 205 15.72 8.17 26.53
C ASP A 205 15.51 9.48 27.31
N TRP A 206 14.72 9.39 28.39
CA TRP A 206 14.39 10.52 29.27
C TRP A 206 15.59 11.05 30.07
N ASP A 207 16.66 10.26 30.19
CA ASP A 207 17.90 10.63 30.87
C ASP A 207 18.97 11.20 29.93
N ASN A 208 18.64 11.46 28.65
CA ASN A 208 19.51 12.05 27.64
C ASN A 208 20.87 11.34 27.50
N LYS A 209 20.85 10.00 27.44
CA LYS A 209 22.07 9.22 27.23
C LYS A 209 22.68 9.57 25.86
N PRO A 210 24.01 9.78 25.76
CA PRO A 210 24.65 10.07 24.49
C PRO A 210 24.63 8.86 23.55
N VAL A 211 24.34 9.10 22.27
CA VAL A 211 24.52 8.08 21.23
C VAL A 211 26.02 7.87 20.98
N THR A 212 26.47 6.61 20.97
CA THR A 212 27.89 6.26 20.80
C THR A 212 28.09 5.16 19.77
N ILE A 213 28.21 5.55 18.51
CA ILE A 213 28.45 4.66 17.36
C ILE A 213 29.10 5.43 16.21
N THR A 214 29.92 4.76 15.42
CA THR A 214 30.34 5.26 14.11
C THR A 214 29.71 4.40 13.03
N GLY A 215 28.92 5.01 12.15
CA GLY A 215 28.22 4.27 11.12
C GLY A 215 27.32 5.14 10.24
N THR A 216 26.64 4.47 9.31
CA THR A 216 25.60 5.02 8.45
C THR A 216 24.28 5.20 9.21
N PRO A 217 23.26 5.85 8.63
CA PRO A 217 21.93 5.89 9.24
C PRO A 217 21.35 4.51 9.57
N THR A 218 21.58 3.49 8.74
CA THR A 218 21.16 2.11 9.03
C THR A 218 21.83 1.58 10.31
N ASP A 219 23.14 1.79 10.45
CA ASP A 219 23.90 1.37 11.65
C ASP A 219 23.41 2.10 12.91
N LEU A 220 23.17 3.42 12.80
CA LEU A 220 22.63 4.24 13.88
C LEU A 220 21.30 3.67 14.37
N HIS A 221 20.37 3.38 13.46
CA HIS A 221 19.05 2.91 13.86
C HIS A 221 19.08 1.53 14.53
N LEU A 222 19.87 0.59 13.97
CA LEU A 222 20.05 -0.73 14.59
C LEU A 222 20.68 -0.62 15.98
N TRP A 223 21.64 0.30 16.16
CA TRP A 223 22.22 0.57 17.47
C TRP A 223 21.19 1.12 18.44
N LEU A 224 20.40 2.13 18.05
CA LEU A 224 19.35 2.71 18.90
C LEU A 224 18.34 1.66 19.35
N LYS A 225 17.88 0.81 18.44
CA LYS A 225 16.98 -0.31 18.77
C LYS A 225 17.58 -1.34 19.74
N SER A 226 18.91 -1.46 19.78
CA SER A 226 19.58 -2.32 20.77
C SER A 226 19.62 -1.69 22.17
N LYS A 227 19.25 -0.42 22.31
CA LYS A 227 19.32 0.36 23.56
C LYS A 227 17.96 0.73 24.13
N THR A 228 16.95 0.93 23.27
CA THR A 228 15.63 1.41 23.67
C THR A 228 14.53 0.82 22.78
N ASP A 229 13.27 1.14 23.10
CA ASP A 229 12.11 0.67 22.34
C ASP A 229 12.04 1.27 20.92
N ASN A 230 11.20 0.69 20.06
CA ASN A 230 11.09 1.12 18.66
C ASN A 230 10.73 2.60 18.50
N TYR A 231 9.83 3.12 19.34
CA TYR A 231 9.33 4.48 19.24
C TYR A 231 10.44 5.47 19.62
N THR A 232 11.04 5.29 20.79
CA THR A 232 12.15 6.14 21.27
C THR A 232 13.35 6.09 20.30
N ALA A 233 13.70 4.90 19.80
CA ALA A 233 14.74 4.73 18.80
C ALA A 233 14.43 5.50 17.51
N GLY A 234 13.18 5.46 17.04
CA GLY A 234 12.75 6.19 15.85
C GLY A 234 12.79 7.71 16.00
N GLN A 235 12.36 8.24 17.16
CA GLN A 235 12.43 9.68 17.46
C GLN A 235 13.89 10.17 17.49
N THR A 236 14.76 9.47 18.23
CA THR A 236 16.19 9.82 18.28
C THR A 236 16.84 9.71 16.91
N PHE A 237 16.51 8.66 16.13
CA PHE A 237 17.03 8.50 14.77
C PHE A 237 16.72 9.73 13.90
N ALA A 238 15.45 10.14 13.84
CA ALA A 238 15.03 11.28 13.03
C ALA A 238 15.75 12.57 13.44
N ALA A 239 15.83 12.83 14.75
CA ALA A 239 16.53 14.01 15.27
C ALA A 239 18.03 14.00 14.90
N CYS A 240 18.73 12.89 15.14
CA CYS A 240 20.16 12.78 14.87
C CYS A 240 20.49 12.84 13.38
N VAL A 241 19.69 12.22 12.50
CA VAL A 241 19.88 12.29 11.05
C VAL A 241 19.65 13.71 10.55
N ASN A 242 18.58 14.36 11.01
CA ASN A 242 18.26 15.72 10.60
C ASN A 242 19.33 16.73 11.03
N GLU A 243 19.88 16.59 12.23
CA GLU A 243 20.88 17.54 12.75
C GLU A 243 22.30 17.28 12.21
N TYR A 244 22.68 16.02 12.03
CA TYR A 244 24.09 15.67 11.78
C TYR A 244 24.39 15.03 10.42
N VAL A 245 23.38 14.52 9.70
CA VAL A 245 23.59 13.89 8.38
C VAL A 245 23.14 14.81 7.26
N VAL A 246 21.95 15.41 7.36
CA VAL A 246 21.41 16.32 6.32
C VAL A 246 22.40 17.44 5.95
N PRO A 247 23.02 18.18 6.89
CA PRO A 247 23.94 19.27 6.52
C PRO A 247 25.20 18.81 5.80
N LEU A 248 25.65 17.57 6.02
CA LEU A 248 26.85 17.01 5.38
C LEU A 248 26.62 16.66 3.91
N CYS A 249 25.36 16.51 3.52
CA CYS A 249 24.98 16.02 2.20
C CYS A 249 24.27 17.05 1.32
N SER A 250 24.09 18.29 1.82
CA SER A 250 23.56 19.37 1.00
C SER A 250 24.46 19.64 -0.22
N ALA A 251 23.89 19.63 -1.42
CA ALA A 251 24.60 19.82 -2.69
C ALA A 251 25.66 18.76 -3.01
N SER A 252 25.33 17.48 -2.78
CA SER A 252 26.16 16.34 -3.13
C SER A 252 26.32 16.19 -4.65
N ASN A 253 27.53 15.83 -5.09
CA ASN A 253 27.77 15.52 -6.50
C ASN A 253 27.18 14.17 -6.89
N VAL A 254 26.58 14.11 -8.08
CA VAL A 254 26.05 12.87 -8.65
C VAL A 254 27.15 11.81 -8.70
N THR A 255 26.88 10.65 -8.11
CA THR A 255 27.79 9.51 -8.16
C THR A 255 27.46 8.61 -9.35
N ASN A 256 28.45 7.86 -9.86
CA ASN A 256 28.24 6.93 -11.00
C ASN A 256 27.22 5.81 -10.74
N ASN A 257 26.74 5.66 -9.49
CA ASN A 257 25.77 4.64 -9.11
C ASN A 257 24.32 5.12 -9.25
N ILE A 258 24.09 6.41 -9.51
CA ILE A 258 22.77 7.01 -9.63
C ILE A 258 22.47 7.24 -11.12
N PRO A 259 21.36 6.71 -11.66
CA PRO A 259 20.92 7.03 -13.01
C PRO A 259 20.61 8.53 -13.17
N ASP A 260 20.75 9.06 -14.38
CA ASP A 260 20.32 10.43 -14.67
C ASP A 260 18.79 10.49 -14.80
N PHE A 261 18.16 11.33 -13.98
CA PHE A 261 16.70 11.50 -13.96
C PHE A 261 16.35 12.93 -14.37
N ALA A 262 15.34 13.06 -15.24
CA ALA A 262 14.84 14.37 -15.65
C ALA A 262 14.23 15.12 -14.45
N ASN A 263 14.41 16.44 -14.40
CA ASN A 263 13.84 17.31 -13.37
C ASN A 263 12.36 17.64 -13.66
N ASN A 264 11.51 16.61 -13.70
CA ASN A 264 10.08 16.72 -13.95
C ASN A 264 9.31 15.56 -13.28
N PHE A 265 7.98 15.55 -13.44
CA PHE A 265 7.11 14.54 -12.84
C PHE A 265 7.44 13.10 -13.25
N ASN A 266 7.74 12.84 -14.53
CA ASN A 266 8.09 11.49 -14.97
C ASN A 266 9.43 11.04 -14.39
N GLY A 267 10.43 11.93 -14.37
CA GLY A 267 11.72 11.65 -13.73
C GLY A 267 11.60 11.37 -12.24
N TRP A 268 10.68 12.04 -11.55
CA TRP A 268 10.37 11.80 -10.14
C TRP A 268 9.75 10.41 -9.90
N LEU A 269 8.80 9.99 -10.74
CA LEU A 269 8.25 8.62 -10.68
C LEU A 269 9.33 7.56 -10.96
N GLN A 270 10.15 7.78 -11.98
CA GLN A 270 11.26 6.88 -12.32
C GLN A 270 12.29 6.78 -11.19
N ALA A 271 12.62 7.90 -10.54
CA ALA A 271 13.53 7.93 -9.41
C ALA A 271 13.01 7.12 -8.21
N GLN A 272 11.72 7.24 -7.85
CA GLN A 272 11.14 6.46 -6.76
C GLN A 272 11.18 4.95 -7.03
N ASN A 273 10.79 4.55 -8.25
CA ASN A 273 10.84 3.14 -8.65
C ASN A 273 12.27 2.58 -8.60
N TRP A 274 13.25 3.35 -9.08
CA TRP A 274 14.66 2.97 -8.98
C TRP A 274 15.13 2.89 -7.53
N ILE A 275 14.84 3.90 -6.70
CA ILE A 275 15.22 3.95 -5.28
C ILE A 275 14.74 2.68 -4.57
N ALA A 276 13.45 2.39 -4.67
CA ALA A 276 12.85 1.26 -3.98
C ALA A 276 13.52 -0.06 -4.39
N LYS A 277 13.78 -0.26 -5.69
CA LYS A 277 14.40 -1.49 -6.20
C LYS A 277 15.91 -1.56 -6.01
N TYR A 278 16.60 -0.44 -5.97
CA TYR A 278 18.04 -0.42 -5.72
C TYR A 278 18.36 -0.74 -4.26
N PHE A 279 17.57 -0.20 -3.32
CA PHE A 279 17.76 -0.43 -1.89
C PHE A 279 17.01 -1.67 -1.36
N GLY A 280 15.95 -2.10 -2.05
CA GLY A 280 15.17 -3.30 -1.72
C GLY A 280 14.85 -4.13 -2.97
N PRO A 281 15.84 -4.82 -3.57
CA PRO A 281 15.65 -5.59 -4.80
C PRO A 281 14.60 -6.70 -4.69
N HIS A 282 14.35 -7.25 -3.49
CA HIS A 282 13.35 -8.29 -3.27
C HIS A 282 12.04 -7.76 -2.67
N VAL A 283 12.01 -6.50 -2.23
CA VAL A 283 10.82 -5.82 -1.72
C VAL A 283 9.86 -5.56 -2.88
N ALA A 284 8.61 -5.97 -2.74
CA ALA A 284 7.59 -5.68 -3.75
C ALA A 284 7.16 -4.21 -3.68
N LEU A 285 6.90 -3.59 -4.83
CA LEU A 285 6.52 -2.19 -4.96
C LEU A 285 5.23 -2.07 -5.76
N GLY A 286 4.20 -1.51 -5.11
CA GLY A 286 2.93 -1.16 -5.74
C GLY A 286 2.80 0.35 -5.90
N ILE A 287 2.04 0.78 -6.91
CA ILE A 287 1.62 2.18 -7.10
C ILE A 287 0.09 2.27 -7.08
N HIS A 288 -0.44 3.32 -6.47
CA HIS A 288 -1.88 3.49 -6.28
C HIS A 288 -2.60 4.09 -7.48
N GLU A 289 -3.81 3.60 -7.74
CA GLU A 289 -4.85 4.36 -8.42
C GLU A 289 -6.18 4.17 -7.69
N ASN A 290 -7.14 5.09 -7.79
CA ASN A 290 -8.46 4.89 -7.17
C ASN A 290 -9.62 5.22 -8.11
N ILE A 291 -10.81 4.76 -7.76
CA ILE A 291 -12.04 4.94 -8.56
C ILE A 291 -12.36 6.42 -8.87
N SER A 292 -11.76 7.37 -8.16
CA SER A 292 -12.01 8.79 -8.33
C SER A 292 -11.05 9.48 -9.31
N ALA A 293 -10.18 8.74 -9.99
CA ALA A 293 -9.15 9.23 -10.93
C ALA A 293 -9.65 9.95 -12.20
N VAL A 294 -10.91 10.38 -12.23
CA VAL A 294 -11.51 11.17 -13.30
C VAL A 294 -12.30 12.32 -12.70
N PRO A 295 -12.50 13.43 -13.44
CA PRO A 295 -13.14 14.65 -12.91
C PRO A 295 -14.54 14.44 -12.32
N GLU A 296 -15.23 13.41 -12.76
CA GLU A 296 -16.57 13.01 -12.29
C GLU A 296 -16.54 12.30 -10.92
N GLY A 297 -15.36 12.01 -10.37
CA GLY A 297 -15.15 11.27 -9.12
C GLY A 297 -15.54 9.80 -9.24
N GLY A 298 -15.75 9.12 -8.11
CA GLY A 298 -16.04 7.67 -8.06
C GLY A 298 -17.47 7.27 -8.44
N TRP A 299 -18.39 8.22 -8.67
CA TRP A 299 -19.82 7.95 -8.87
C TRP A 299 -20.14 7.14 -10.13
N TRP A 300 -19.24 7.10 -11.11
CA TRP A 300 -19.39 6.28 -12.32
C TRP A 300 -19.63 4.80 -11.98
N ILE A 301 -19.12 4.32 -10.83
CA ILE A 301 -19.25 2.92 -10.41
C ILE A 301 -20.72 2.47 -10.28
N HIS A 302 -21.64 3.40 -10.01
CA HIS A 302 -23.07 3.12 -9.89
C HIS A 302 -23.86 3.30 -11.19
N GLN A 303 -23.22 3.76 -12.27
CA GLN A 303 -23.88 4.07 -13.55
C GLN A 303 -24.03 2.85 -14.48
N GLY A 304 -23.60 1.67 -14.03
CA GLY A 304 -23.68 0.42 -14.77
C GLY A 304 -22.47 0.15 -15.69
N PRO A 305 -22.43 -1.02 -16.35
CA PRO A 305 -21.23 -1.51 -17.04
C PRO A 305 -20.71 -0.59 -18.15
N SER A 306 -21.57 0.19 -18.81
CA SER A 306 -21.16 1.11 -19.87
C SER A 306 -20.29 2.27 -19.38
N ALA A 307 -20.27 2.55 -18.08
CA ALA A 307 -19.46 3.61 -17.48
C ALA A 307 -18.01 3.18 -17.20
N VAL A 308 -17.72 1.86 -17.20
CA VAL A 308 -16.38 1.32 -16.92
C VAL A 308 -15.38 1.78 -18.00
N ARG A 309 -15.70 1.56 -19.28
CA ARG A 309 -14.75 1.78 -20.36
C ARG A 309 -14.26 3.23 -20.49
N PRO A 310 -15.13 4.27 -20.43
CA PRO A 310 -14.66 5.66 -20.46
C PRO A 310 -13.70 6.01 -19.32
N TYR A 311 -13.95 5.50 -18.11
CA TYR A 311 -13.04 5.68 -16.98
C TYR A 311 -11.68 5.01 -17.24
N VAL A 312 -11.70 3.74 -17.65
CA VAL A 312 -10.49 2.96 -17.95
C VAL A 312 -9.64 3.63 -19.04
N ASP A 313 -10.25 4.07 -20.14
CA ASP A 313 -9.55 4.71 -21.25
C ASP A 313 -8.84 6.00 -20.79
N LYS A 314 -9.51 6.78 -19.93
CA LYS A 314 -8.95 8.02 -19.37
C LYS A 314 -7.76 7.73 -18.46
N VAL A 315 -7.90 6.80 -17.52
CA VAL A 315 -6.83 6.41 -16.59
C VAL A 315 -5.63 5.85 -17.35
N LEU A 316 -5.84 4.91 -18.28
CA LEU A 316 -4.76 4.33 -19.07
C LEU A 316 -4.00 5.37 -19.90
N ALA A 317 -4.69 6.38 -20.44
CA ALA A 317 -4.04 7.48 -21.17
C ALA A 317 -3.15 8.34 -20.26
N ASP A 318 -3.61 8.63 -19.04
CA ASP A 318 -2.84 9.41 -18.06
C ASP A 318 -1.62 8.63 -17.59
N LEU A 319 -1.79 7.36 -17.18
CA LEU A 319 -0.70 6.49 -16.73
C LEU A 319 0.35 6.24 -17.81
N LYS A 320 -0.07 6.09 -19.08
CA LYS A 320 0.84 6.03 -20.23
C LYS A 320 1.67 7.30 -20.36
N GLY A 321 1.03 8.47 -20.20
CA GLY A 321 1.70 9.76 -20.25
C GLY A 321 2.69 10.03 -19.11
N PHE A 322 2.52 9.33 -17.98
CA PHE A 322 3.45 9.35 -16.85
C PHE A 322 4.58 8.33 -16.96
N GLU A 323 4.55 7.51 -18.01
CA GLU A 323 5.54 6.46 -18.28
C GLU A 323 5.70 5.44 -17.13
N LEU A 324 4.62 5.24 -16.36
CA LEU A 324 4.67 4.51 -15.08
C LEU A 324 5.08 3.03 -15.25
N PHE A 325 4.55 2.37 -16.29
CA PHE A 325 4.87 0.98 -16.64
C PHE A 325 5.60 0.82 -17.99
N THR A 326 5.80 1.93 -18.71
CA THR A 326 6.53 1.96 -19.99
C THR A 326 7.97 2.45 -19.85
N GLY A 327 8.29 3.20 -18.78
CA GLY A 327 9.64 3.69 -18.47
C GLY A 327 10.62 2.59 -18.06
N THR A 328 11.86 2.95 -17.80
CA THR A 328 12.94 2.00 -17.46
C THR A 328 12.69 1.33 -16.11
N TYR A 329 12.31 2.12 -15.10
CA TYR A 329 12.06 1.66 -13.73
C TYR A 329 10.56 1.62 -13.48
N LYS A 330 10.07 0.44 -13.04
CA LYS A 330 8.64 0.13 -12.99
C LYS A 330 8.28 -0.44 -11.61
N PRO A 331 7.08 -0.18 -11.08
CA PRO A 331 6.55 -0.95 -9.98
C PRO A 331 6.19 -2.38 -10.43
N ASP A 332 6.02 -3.28 -9.47
CA ASP A 332 5.69 -4.69 -9.76
C ASP A 332 4.20 -4.88 -10.02
N PHE A 333 3.35 -4.06 -9.40
CA PHE A 333 1.89 -4.15 -9.48
C PHE A 333 1.23 -2.77 -9.34
N ILE A 334 -0.05 -2.72 -9.67
CA ILE A 334 -0.94 -1.58 -9.39
C ILE A 334 -1.92 -1.97 -8.28
N TYR A 335 -2.34 -1.03 -7.44
CA TYR A 335 -3.36 -1.30 -6.44
C TYR A 335 -4.47 -0.28 -6.45
N PHE A 336 -5.67 -0.71 -6.04
CA PHE A 336 -6.88 0.07 -6.09
C PHE A 336 -7.62 0.09 -4.76
N ASP A 337 -8.06 1.27 -4.34
CA ASP A 337 -9.09 1.44 -3.32
C ASP A 337 -10.46 1.84 -3.90
N ARG A 338 -11.45 1.84 -3.01
CA ARG A 338 -12.80 2.37 -3.24
C ARG A 338 -13.25 3.34 -2.13
N TYR A 339 -12.34 4.22 -1.66
CA TYR A 339 -12.48 5.19 -0.56
C TYR A 339 -12.27 4.70 0.88
N GLY A 340 -11.98 3.42 1.11
CA GLY A 340 -11.59 2.94 2.45
C GLY A 340 -12.62 3.19 3.56
N ALA A 341 -13.90 3.07 3.25
CA ALA A 341 -14.98 3.20 4.23
C ALA A 341 -15.92 2.00 4.12
N ASP A 342 -16.54 1.62 5.24
CA ASP A 342 -17.69 0.72 5.23
C ASP A 342 -18.80 1.32 4.35
N ASP A 343 -19.66 0.47 3.79
CA ASP A 343 -20.72 0.94 2.88
C ASP A 343 -21.68 1.88 3.63
N TYR A 344 -21.92 1.60 4.91
CA TYR A 344 -22.59 2.50 5.85
C TYR A 344 -22.07 2.36 7.29
N SER A 345 -22.05 3.48 8.03
CA SER A 345 -21.91 3.51 9.49
C SER A 345 -22.72 4.66 10.05
N SER A 346 -23.46 4.43 11.14
CA SER A 346 -24.23 5.47 11.82
C SER A 346 -23.36 6.55 12.47
N LYS A 347 -22.05 6.30 12.67
CA LYS A 347 -21.09 7.32 13.12
C LYS A 347 -20.67 8.26 11.99
N PHE A 348 -20.74 7.81 10.74
CA PHE A 348 -20.27 8.55 9.57
C PHE A 348 -21.27 8.54 8.40
N PRO A 349 -22.55 8.93 8.63
CA PRO A 349 -23.59 8.85 7.59
C PRO A 349 -23.31 9.76 6.37
N ASN A 350 -22.47 10.78 6.55
CA ASN A 350 -22.08 11.68 5.47
C ASN A 350 -21.17 11.02 4.42
N LEU A 351 -20.51 9.90 4.74
CA LEU A 351 -19.71 9.16 3.76
C LEU A 351 -20.62 8.57 2.68
N LEU A 352 -21.70 7.90 3.09
CA LEU A 352 -22.74 7.42 2.17
C LEU A 352 -23.27 8.51 1.24
N ILE A 353 -23.44 9.74 1.76
CA ILE A 353 -24.04 10.86 1.02
C ILE A 353 -23.05 11.49 0.04
N ASN A 354 -21.79 11.66 0.45
CA ASN A 354 -20.81 12.46 -0.29
C ASN A 354 -19.82 11.62 -1.08
N GLN A 355 -19.79 10.31 -0.86
CA GLN A 355 -18.89 9.38 -1.51
C GLN A 355 -19.66 8.16 -2.02
N ALA A 356 -19.14 7.56 -3.08
CA ALA A 356 -19.70 6.35 -3.69
C ALA A 356 -19.31 5.12 -2.85
N THR A 357 -19.84 4.99 -1.63
CA THR A 357 -19.45 3.92 -0.69
C THR A 357 -20.46 2.79 -0.61
N PHE A 358 -21.70 2.88 -1.10
CA PHE A 358 -22.65 1.76 -1.00
C PHE A 358 -22.67 0.88 -2.26
N TYR A 359 -22.07 -0.31 -2.22
CA TYR A 359 -21.92 -1.14 -3.42
C TYR A 359 -22.93 -2.29 -3.45
N ASN A 360 -23.77 -2.35 -4.47
CA ASN A 360 -24.47 -3.59 -4.82
C ASN A 360 -23.58 -4.48 -5.71
N ASP A 361 -24.15 -5.61 -6.14
CA ASP A 361 -23.45 -6.58 -6.99
C ASP A 361 -22.93 -6.00 -8.31
N VAL A 362 -23.68 -5.09 -8.93
CA VAL A 362 -23.26 -4.42 -10.18
C VAL A 362 -22.12 -3.45 -9.94
N ALA A 363 -22.12 -2.70 -8.84
CA ALA A 363 -21.00 -1.83 -8.48
C ALA A 363 -19.70 -2.64 -8.27
N TRP A 364 -19.79 -3.81 -7.61
CA TRP A 364 -18.67 -4.73 -7.49
C TRP A 364 -18.21 -5.31 -8.82
N GLN A 365 -19.13 -5.69 -9.70
CA GLN A 365 -18.79 -6.15 -11.05
C GLN A 365 -18.08 -5.05 -11.85
N ASN A 366 -18.55 -3.81 -11.76
CA ASN A 366 -17.90 -2.66 -12.41
C ASN A 366 -16.49 -2.45 -11.85
N PHE A 367 -16.29 -2.58 -10.53
CA PHE A 367 -14.99 -2.45 -9.88
C PHE A 367 -14.01 -3.51 -10.37
N LEU A 368 -14.42 -4.79 -10.37
CA LEU A 368 -13.58 -5.89 -10.88
C LEU A 368 -13.31 -5.76 -12.39
N THR A 369 -14.29 -5.31 -13.18
CA THR A 369 -14.11 -5.09 -14.63
C THR A 369 -13.10 -3.97 -14.88
N MET A 370 -13.21 -2.87 -14.14
CA MET A 370 -12.25 -1.76 -14.20
C MET A 370 -10.84 -2.22 -13.81
N THR A 371 -10.69 -2.96 -12.71
CA THR A 371 -9.40 -3.51 -12.29
C THR A 371 -8.79 -4.38 -13.39
N LYS A 372 -9.60 -5.28 -13.99
CA LYS A 372 -9.17 -6.15 -15.09
C LYS A 372 -8.71 -5.36 -16.31
N GLU A 373 -9.54 -4.45 -16.81
CA GLU A 373 -9.23 -3.72 -18.03
C GLU A 373 -8.04 -2.77 -17.86
N ILE A 374 -7.85 -2.16 -16.68
CA ILE A 374 -6.64 -1.37 -16.39
C ILE A 374 -5.42 -2.30 -16.31
N SER A 375 -5.53 -3.42 -15.60
CA SER A 375 -4.45 -4.41 -15.47
C SER A 375 -3.96 -4.91 -16.84
N GLU A 376 -4.89 -5.29 -17.73
CA GLU A 376 -4.60 -5.75 -19.09
C GLU A 376 -4.06 -4.61 -19.97
N GLY A 377 -4.67 -3.42 -19.91
CA GLY A 377 -4.23 -2.25 -20.67
C GLY A 377 -2.83 -1.78 -20.28
N LEU A 378 -2.48 -1.80 -19.00
CA LEU A 378 -1.11 -1.55 -18.53
C LEU A 378 -0.15 -2.66 -18.96
N GLY A 379 -0.62 -3.91 -18.96
CA GLY A 379 0.11 -5.04 -19.50
C GLY A 379 0.51 -4.80 -20.95
N GLU A 380 -0.47 -4.47 -21.80
CA GLU A 380 -0.25 -4.17 -23.22
C GLU A 380 0.77 -3.04 -23.39
N GLN A 381 0.63 -1.94 -22.65
CA GLN A 381 1.59 -0.83 -22.67
C GLN A 381 3.00 -1.28 -22.29
N ALA A 382 3.14 -2.23 -21.36
CA ALA A 382 4.40 -2.75 -20.89
C ALA A 382 4.95 -3.95 -21.70
N GLY A 383 4.23 -4.43 -22.72
CA GLY A 383 4.59 -5.63 -23.49
C GLY A 383 4.38 -6.94 -22.71
N LYS A 384 3.41 -6.97 -21.79
CA LYS A 384 2.98 -8.13 -20.99
C LYS A 384 1.50 -8.42 -21.25
N ASN A 385 1.00 -9.56 -20.78
CA ASN A 385 -0.44 -9.85 -20.86
C ASN A 385 -1.26 -8.97 -19.90
N TYR A 386 -0.70 -8.69 -18.72
CA TYR A 386 -1.31 -7.87 -17.68
C TYR A 386 -0.23 -7.39 -16.69
N ILE A 387 -0.59 -6.40 -15.87
CA ILE A 387 0.13 -6.03 -14.64
C ILE A 387 -0.69 -6.48 -13.44
N PRO A 388 -0.14 -7.27 -12.49
CA PRO A 388 -0.91 -7.74 -11.34
C PRO A 388 -1.58 -6.61 -10.56
N ALA A 389 -2.74 -6.91 -9.98
CA ALA A 389 -3.53 -5.96 -9.22
C ALA A 389 -3.69 -6.38 -7.74
N MET A 390 -3.77 -5.40 -6.85
CA MET A 390 -4.16 -5.58 -5.46
C MET A 390 -5.38 -4.72 -5.16
N LEU A 391 -6.33 -5.27 -4.39
CA LEU A 391 -7.36 -4.45 -3.77
C LEU A 391 -6.88 -4.02 -2.39
N TRP A 392 -6.87 -2.71 -2.15
CA TRP A 392 -6.39 -2.11 -0.91
C TRP A 392 -7.50 -1.25 -0.30
N GLN A 393 -7.50 -1.12 1.02
CA GLN A 393 -8.56 -0.44 1.76
C GLN A 393 -9.98 -0.94 1.43
N ILE A 394 -10.15 -2.26 1.39
CA ILE A 394 -11.49 -2.85 1.22
C ILE A 394 -12.13 -3.03 2.60
N PRO A 395 -13.29 -2.44 2.90
CA PRO A 395 -13.94 -2.61 4.20
C PRO A 395 -14.24 -4.07 4.50
N ALA A 396 -14.08 -4.48 5.76
CA ALA A 396 -14.40 -5.83 6.22
C ALA A 396 -15.81 -5.96 6.82
N ALA A 397 -16.62 -4.89 6.82
CA ALA A 397 -18.00 -4.96 7.28
C ALA A 397 -18.80 -5.88 6.34
N HIS A 398 -19.69 -6.68 6.93
CA HIS A 398 -20.60 -7.56 6.19
C HIS A 398 -22.03 -7.00 6.21
N ILE A 399 -22.96 -7.69 5.54
CA ILE A 399 -24.39 -7.37 5.58
C ILE A 399 -24.95 -8.04 6.85
N PRO A 400 -25.26 -7.30 7.91
CA PRO A 400 -25.63 -7.91 9.18
C PRO A 400 -27.04 -8.48 9.12
N THR A 401 -27.25 -9.62 9.75
CA THR A 401 -28.57 -10.23 9.94
C THR A 401 -29.27 -9.70 11.20
N LYS A 402 -30.59 -9.85 11.26
CA LYS A 402 -31.41 -9.46 12.43
C LYS A 402 -31.10 -10.25 13.70
N ASP A 403 -30.44 -11.39 13.58
CA ASP A 403 -30.13 -12.30 14.69
C ASP A 403 -28.74 -12.01 15.30
N GLU A 404 -27.99 -11.09 14.70
CA GLU A 404 -26.68 -10.69 15.18
C GLU A 404 -26.76 -9.59 16.25
N PRO A 405 -25.79 -9.55 17.20
CA PRO A 405 -25.66 -8.44 18.11
C PRO A 405 -25.47 -7.13 17.36
N ILE A 406 -26.25 -6.12 17.74
CA ILE A 406 -26.10 -4.77 17.19
C ILE A 406 -24.82 -4.14 17.75
N LEU A 407 -23.98 -3.64 16.85
CA LEU A 407 -22.76 -2.90 17.17
C LEU A 407 -23.04 -1.39 17.26
N ASP A 408 -22.25 -0.69 18.07
CA ASP A 408 -22.49 0.73 18.40
C ASP A 408 -22.46 1.67 17.18
N ALA A 409 -21.64 1.38 16.14
CA ALA A 409 -21.59 2.23 14.95
C ALA A 409 -22.47 1.74 13.79
N HIS A 410 -23.28 0.69 14.00
CA HIS A 410 -24.16 0.11 12.98
C HIS A 410 -23.47 -0.02 11.62
N GLU A 411 -22.33 -0.70 11.63
CA GLU A 411 -21.47 -0.90 10.47
C GLU A 411 -22.12 -1.89 9.49
N GLU A 412 -22.17 -1.52 8.22
CA GLU A 412 -22.65 -2.37 7.13
C GLU A 412 -21.69 -2.30 5.95
N GLY A 413 -21.48 -3.44 5.33
CA GLY A 413 -20.60 -3.55 4.16
C GLY A 413 -20.95 -4.75 3.30
N THR A 414 -20.79 -4.58 2.01
CA THR A 414 -21.08 -5.67 1.06
C THR A 414 -19.84 -6.43 0.64
N ALA A 415 -18.63 -5.90 0.89
CA ALA A 415 -17.40 -6.43 0.28
C ALA A 415 -17.16 -7.89 0.62
N PRO A 416 -17.08 -8.29 1.89
CA PRO A 416 -16.81 -9.68 2.21
C PRO A 416 -17.96 -10.60 1.79
N VAL A 417 -19.22 -10.14 1.88
CA VAL A 417 -20.38 -10.94 1.46
C VAL A 417 -20.43 -11.11 -0.06
N TYR A 418 -19.98 -10.13 -0.84
CA TYR A 418 -19.83 -10.28 -2.28
C TYR A 418 -18.85 -11.40 -2.60
N PHE A 419 -17.65 -11.37 -2.00
CA PHE A 419 -16.60 -12.34 -2.29
C PHE A 419 -16.85 -13.74 -1.71
N PHE A 420 -17.24 -13.83 -0.44
CA PHE A 420 -17.36 -15.10 0.29
C PHE A 420 -18.80 -15.62 0.41
N GLY A 421 -19.79 -14.72 0.26
CA GLY A 421 -21.18 -15.01 0.56
C GLY A 421 -21.46 -15.15 2.06
N ASP A 422 -22.74 -15.10 2.43
CA ASP A 422 -23.17 -15.42 3.79
C ASP A 422 -24.40 -16.31 3.84
N SER A 423 -24.20 -17.60 4.12
CA SER A 423 -25.29 -18.59 4.24
C SER A 423 -26.31 -18.29 5.33
N ASN A 424 -26.03 -17.34 6.23
CA ASN A 424 -27.01 -16.88 7.21
C ASN A 424 -28.04 -15.92 6.60
N LEU A 425 -27.76 -15.31 5.45
CA LEU A 425 -28.71 -14.45 4.74
C LEU A 425 -29.79 -15.28 4.03
N GLN A 426 -30.98 -14.70 3.92
CA GLN A 426 -32.00 -15.17 2.99
C GLN A 426 -31.73 -14.56 1.61
N GLN A 427 -32.11 -15.28 0.54
CA GLN A 427 -31.88 -14.83 -0.84
C GLN A 427 -32.56 -13.48 -1.15
N ASP A 428 -33.73 -13.23 -0.53
CA ASP A 428 -34.48 -11.98 -0.66
C ASP A 428 -34.06 -10.92 0.36
N LEU A 429 -33.02 -11.20 1.17
CA LEU A 429 -32.54 -10.35 2.25
C LEU A 429 -33.62 -9.98 3.29
N SER A 430 -34.68 -10.80 3.43
CA SER A 430 -35.77 -10.57 4.40
C SER A 430 -35.32 -10.66 5.87
N ASN A 431 -34.12 -11.14 6.13
CA ASN A 431 -33.54 -11.27 7.47
C ASN A 431 -32.35 -10.34 7.74
N ILE A 432 -32.07 -9.35 6.89
CA ILE A 432 -31.04 -8.35 7.22
C ILE A 432 -31.48 -7.52 8.44
N ALA A 433 -30.52 -6.92 9.12
CA ALA A 433 -30.78 -6.12 10.30
C ALA A 433 -31.72 -4.95 9.98
N SER A 434 -32.77 -4.77 10.80
CA SER A 434 -33.84 -3.83 10.49
C SER A 434 -33.38 -2.36 10.47
N TRP A 435 -32.34 -2.04 11.23
CA TRP A 435 -31.78 -0.68 11.29
C TRP A 435 -31.21 -0.24 9.94
N ILE A 436 -30.68 -1.14 9.11
CA ILE A 436 -30.11 -0.79 7.79
C ILE A 436 -31.15 -0.06 6.94
N ASN A 437 -32.38 -0.58 6.85
CA ASN A 437 -33.44 0.04 6.06
C ASN A 437 -34.08 1.27 6.73
N HIS A 438 -33.99 1.39 8.05
CA HIS A 438 -34.48 2.58 8.76
C HIS A 438 -33.52 3.75 8.60
N ASP A 439 -32.23 3.48 8.73
CA ASP A 439 -31.18 4.49 8.68
C ASP A 439 -30.80 4.85 7.24
N ILE A 440 -30.88 3.88 6.31
CA ILE A 440 -30.73 4.05 4.86
C ILE A 440 -32.12 3.94 4.21
N ALA A 441 -33.03 4.83 4.59
CA ALA A 441 -34.39 4.82 4.05
C ALA A 441 -34.42 5.08 2.53
N ARG A 442 -33.54 5.96 2.04
CA ARG A 442 -33.39 6.29 0.61
C ARG A 442 -31.94 6.65 0.27
N LEU A 443 -31.38 5.97 -0.72
CA LEU A 443 -30.08 6.29 -1.26
C LEU A 443 -30.12 7.59 -2.10
N PRO A 444 -29.07 8.44 -2.02
CA PRO A 444 -28.96 9.66 -2.81
C PRO A 444 -29.06 9.45 -4.32
N GLY A 445 -29.45 10.51 -5.05
CA GLY A 445 -29.57 10.48 -6.52
C GLY A 445 -28.29 10.07 -7.26
N ALA A 446 -27.11 10.32 -6.68
CA ALA A 446 -25.82 9.96 -7.26
C ALA A 446 -25.60 8.43 -7.39
N TYR A 447 -26.37 7.62 -6.65
CA TYR A 447 -26.36 6.15 -6.76
C TYR A 447 -27.14 5.60 -7.97
N SER A 448 -27.60 6.47 -8.88
CA SER A 448 -28.16 6.10 -10.18
C SER A 448 -29.27 5.04 -10.09
N LEU A 449 -29.01 3.79 -10.47
CA LEU A 449 -29.99 2.70 -10.42
C LEU A 449 -30.52 2.43 -9.01
N CYS A 450 -29.75 2.77 -7.98
CA CYS A 450 -30.14 2.66 -6.59
C CYS A 450 -30.77 3.94 -6.01
N ALA A 451 -30.86 5.03 -6.77
CA ALA A 451 -31.46 6.27 -6.30
C ALA A 451 -32.89 6.06 -5.77
N ASP A 452 -33.20 6.72 -4.66
CA ASP A 452 -34.50 6.67 -3.95
C ASP A 452 -34.92 5.28 -3.41
N LYS A 453 -34.02 4.29 -3.44
CA LYS A 453 -34.26 2.95 -2.88
C LYS A 453 -33.72 2.82 -1.47
N SER A 454 -34.31 1.93 -0.68
CA SER A 454 -33.69 1.46 0.55
C SER A 454 -32.46 0.59 0.26
N ALA A 455 -31.65 0.32 1.28
CA ALA A 455 -30.51 -0.60 1.17
C ALA A 455 -30.92 -1.97 0.62
N THR A 456 -31.91 -2.65 1.21
CA THR A 456 -32.39 -3.96 0.69
C THR A 456 -32.79 -3.86 -0.76
N GLN A 457 -33.60 -2.85 -1.11
CA GLN A 457 -34.07 -2.69 -2.48
C GLN A 457 -32.93 -2.53 -3.48
N CYS A 458 -31.85 -1.80 -3.12
CA CYS A 458 -30.65 -1.64 -3.93
C CYS A 458 -29.86 -2.96 -4.05
N LEU A 459 -29.66 -3.66 -2.93
CA LEU A 459 -28.91 -4.92 -2.86
C LEU A 459 -29.61 -6.07 -3.62
N THR A 460 -30.95 -6.05 -3.70
CA THR A 460 -31.72 -7.08 -4.42
C THR A 460 -32.04 -6.72 -5.87
N LEU A 461 -31.57 -5.58 -6.40
CA LEU A 461 -32.00 -5.09 -7.72
C LEU A 461 -31.82 -6.09 -8.85
N ASN A 462 -30.71 -6.84 -8.83
CA ASN A 462 -30.33 -7.75 -9.90
C ASN A 462 -30.55 -9.23 -9.53
N ASN A 463 -31.29 -9.51 -8.45
CA ASN A 463 -31.47 -10.85 -7.89
C ASN A 463 -30.15 -11.58 -7.57
N PHE A 464 -29.09 -10.84 -7.25
CA PHE A 464 -27.84 -11.42 -6.80
C PHE A 464 -28.05 -12.16 -5.48
N ASN A 465 -27.58 -13.41 -5.42
CA ASN A 465 -27.71 -14.23 -4.22
C ASN A 465 -26.56 -13.93 -3.25
N TRP A 466 -26.74 -12.98 -2.34
CA TRP A 466 -25.77 -12.68 -1.26
C TRP A 466 -25.57 -13.85 -0.29
N ALA A 467 -26.51 -14.79 -0.23
CA ALA A 467 -26.43 -16.00 0.58
C ALA A 467 -25.64 -17.15 -0.08
N HIS A 468 -24.91 -16.85 -1.15
CA HIS A 468 -24.11 -17.85 -1.85
C HIS A 468 -23.01 -18.44 -0.95
N ASN A 469 -22.50 -19.62 -1.32
CA ASN A 469 -21.46 -20.33 -0.61
C ASN A 469 -20.42 -20.93 -1.56
N ASN A 470 -20.38 -20.43 -2.80
CA ASN A 470 -19.43 -20.84 -3.83
C ASN A 470 -18.29 -19.82 -3.91
N THR A 471 -17.28 -20.09 -4.73
CA THR A 471 -16.09 -19.23 -4.88
C THR A 471 -16.11 -18.40 -6.15
N ASN A 472 -17.26 -18.23 -6.83
CA ASN A 472 -17.32 -17.59 -8.15
C ASN A 472 -16.80 -16.15 -8.10
N GLN A 473 -17.12 -15.39 -7.06
CA GLN A 473 -16.70 -13.98 -6.94
C GLN A 473 -15.20 -13.86 -6.60
N LEU A 474 -14.66 -14.77 -5.80
CA LEU A 474 -13.22 -14.90 -5.59
C LEU A 474 -12.50 -15.26 -6.89
N LYS A 475 -13.08 -16.19 -7.68
CA LYS A 475 -12.57 -16.53 -9.01
C LYS A 475 -12.63 -15.34 -9.96
N ASN A 476 -13.69 -14.54 -9.95
CA ASN A 476 -13.77 -13.32 -10.75
C ASN A 476 -12.69 -12.30 -10.36
N ALA A 477 -12.31 -12.22 -9.09
CA ALA A 477 -11.19 -11.39 -8.66
C ALA A 477 -9.86 -11.88 -9.25
N VAL A 478 -9.60 -13.19 -9.19
CA VAL A 478 -8.41 -13.79 -9.82
C VAL A 478 -8.42 -13.58 -11.35
N ASP A 479 -9.57 -13.77 -12.00
CA ASP A 479 -9.74 -13.55 -13.45
C ASP A 479 -9.61 -12.06 -13.85
N ALA A 480 -9.61 -11.15 -12.86
CA ALA A 480 -9.29 -9.73 -12.97
C ALA A 480 -7.83 -9.40 -12.59
N HIS A 481 -6.98 -10.43 -12.50
CA HIS A 481 -5.54 -10.36 -12.18
C HIS A 481 -5.24 -9.86 -10.77
N ILE A 482 -6.21 -9.98 -9.85
CA ILE A 482 -6.06 -9.61 -8.45
C ILE A 482 -5.35 -10.74 -7.70
N PHE A 483 -4.23 -10.41 -7.04
CA PHE A 483 -3.47 -11.36 -6.23
C PHE A 483 -3.66 -11.20 -4.73
N ALA A 484 -4.19 -10.07 -4.26
CA ALA A 484 -4.40 -9.79 -2.85
C ALA A 484 -5.59 -8.86 -2.61
N ILE A 485 -6.29 -9.07 -1.49
CA ILE A 485 -7.29 -8.17 -0.93
C ILE A 485 -6.87 -7.77 0.48
N LEU A 486 -6.64 -6.48 0.71
CA LEU A 486 -6.26 -5.92 2.00
C LEU A 486 -7.46 -5.24 2.66
N TRP A 487 -7.87 -5.82 3.79
CA TRP A 487 -9.10 -5.52 4.48
C TRP A 487 -8.94 -4.48 5.59
N GLY A 488 -9.85 -3.52 5.62
CA GLY A 488 -9.88 -2.40 6.55
C GLY A 488 -9.17 -1.16 6.01
N ALA A 489 -9.36 -0.04 6.70
CA ALA A 489 -8.82 1.27 6.35
C ALA A 489 -8.75 2.14 7.61
N GLY A 490 -8.09 3.29 7.53
CA GLY A 490 -8.03 4.22 8.66
C GLY A 490 -9.38 4.88 8.95
N ALA A 491 -9.84 4.79 10.20
CA ALA A 491 -10.90 5.57 10.86
C ALA A 491 -12.36 5.36 10.43
N PHE A 492 -12.63 4.76 9.25
CA PHE A 492 -14.00 4.67 8.71
C PHE A 492 -14.42 3.28 8.23
N ALA A 493 -13.62 2.25 8.54
CA ALA A 493 -13.88 0.91 8.07
C ALA A 493 -13.64 -0.13 9.16
N THR A 494 -14.30 -1.25 8.98
CA THR A 494 -14.07 -2.48 9.70
C THR A 494 -12.83 -3.20 9.15
N GLY A 495 -12.03 -3.84 10.01
CA GLY A 495 -10.89 -4.69 9.64
C GLY A 495 -11.17 -6.17 9.84
N VAL A 496 -10.20 -7.06 9.58
CA VAL A 496 -10.35 -8.50 9.93
C VAL A 496 -10.50 -8.68 11.44
N TRP A 497 -9.89 -7.78 12.20
CA TRP A 497 -10.10 -7.57 13.62
C TRP A 497 -10.20 -6.08 13.93
N GLU A 498 -10.69 -5.76 15.12
CA GLU A 498 -10.68 -4.39 15.63
C GLU A 498 -9.25 -3.97 15.95
N VAL A 499 -8.80 -2.90 15.31
CA VAL A 499 -7.56 -2.19 15.61
C VAL A 499 -7.98 -0.99 16.46
N PRO A 500 -7.62 -0.94 17.75
CA PRO A 500 -8.11 0.09 18.66
C PRO A 500 -7.85 1.50 18.13
N GLY A 501 -8.92 2.29 17.99
CA GLY A 501 -8.87 3.66 17.48
C GLY A 501 -8.64 3.79 15.97
N THR A 502 -8.68 2.68 15.22
CA THR A 502 -8.42 2.68 13.76
C THR A 502 -9.51 2.00 12.97
N THR A 503 -9.99 0.83 13.38
CA THR A 503 -11.10 0.14 12.70
C THR A 503 -12.28 -0.08 13.65
N PHE A 504 -13.45 -0.29 13.07
CA PHE A 504 -14.62 -0.75 13.81
C PHE A 504 -14.56 -2.26 14.07
N PRO A 505 -15.20 -2.76 15.15
CA PRO A 505 -15.36 -4.19 15.38
C PRO A 505 -16.40 -4.80 14.42
N ASP A 506 -16.31 -6.11 14.18
CA ASP A 506 -17.27 -6.90 13.38
C ASP A 506 -17.75 -8.16 14.12
N ASN A 507 -17.53 -8.24 15.43
CA ASN A 507 -17.75 -9.43 16.26
C ASN A 507 -16.99 -10.69 15.76
N GLY A 508 -15.88 -10.51 15.05
CA GLY A 508 -15.02 -11.55 14.50
C GLY A 508 -15.65 -12.29 13.32
N TRP A 509 -16.62 -11.70 12.63
CA TRP A 509 -17.26 -12.30 11.45
C TRP A 509 -16.23 -12.57 10.35
N MET A 510 -15.39 -11.57 10.03
CA MET A 510 -14.41 -11.65 8.96
C MET A 510 -13.28 -12.61 9.30
N ALA A 511 -12.76 -12.56 10.54
CA ALA A 511 -11.78 -13.54 11.03
C ALA A 511 -12.27 -14.99 10.88
N LYS A 512 -13.55 -15.26 11.21
CA LYS A 512 -14.16 -16.59 11.02
C LYS A 512 -14.24 -16.96 9.54
N LYS A 513 -14.65 -16.04 8.66
CA LYS A 513 -14.68 -16.29 7.20
C LYS A 513 -13.31 -16.62 6.64
N LEU A 514 -12.27 -15.88 7.03
CA LEU A 514 -10.90 -16.17 6.61
C LEU A 514 -10.42 -17.54 7.09
N SER A 515 -10.77 -17.95 8.31
CA SER A 515 -10.44 -19.29 8.82
C SER A 515 -11.03 -20.43 7.97
N ILE A 516 -12.18 -20.19 7.32
CA ILE A 516 -12.81 -21.13 6.39
C ILE A 516 -12.10 -21.06 5.03
N TYR A 517 -11.89 -19.85 4.51
CA TYR A 517 -11.21 -19.61 3.24
C TYR A 517 -9.85 -20.31 3.17
N TYR A 518 -9.02 -20.18 4.21
CA TYR A 518 -7.67 -20.75 4.23
C TYR A 518 -7.60 -22.28 4.23
N LYS A 519 -8.73 -22.98 4.38
CA LYS A 519 -8.78 -24.44 4.19
C LYS A 519 -8.70 -24.85 2.73
N ASN A 520 -9.15 -23.98 1.81
CA ASN A 520 -9.11 -24.18 0.38
C ASN A 520 -9.08 -22.83 -0.35
N PRO A 521 -7.93 -22.11 -0.33
CA PRO A 521 -7.84 -20.77 -0.90
C PRO A 521 -7.95 -20.79 -2.43
N GLN A 522 -8.41 -19.69 -3.01
CA GLN A 522 -8.58 -19.56 -4.45
C GLN A 522 -7.22 -19.39 -5.13
N SER A 523 -6.80 -20.36 -5.94
CA SER A 523 -5.52 -20.29 -6.69
C SER A 523 -5.52 -19.17 -7.73
N LEU A 524 -4.33 -18.60 -7.98
CA LEU A 524 -4.07 -17.59 -9.01
C LEU A 524 -3.93 -18.19 -10.41
#